data_AF-A0A1V3J6T5-F1
#
_entry.id   AF-A0A1V3J6T5-F1
#
_cell.length_a   1.000
_cell.length_b   1.000
_cell.length_c   1.000
_cell.angle_alpha   90.00
_cell.angle_beta   90.00
_cell.angle_gamma   90.00
#
_symmetry.space_group_name_H-M   'P 1'
#
loop_
_entity.id
_entity.type
_entity.pdbx_description
1 polymer ?
#
loop_
_entity_poly.entity_id
_entity_poly.type
_entity_poly.pdbx_seq_one_letter_code
_entity_poly.pdbx_strand_id
1 'polypeptide(L)'
;MSSSIFPRTIEQVMSDYQEELENWVMSAPIEDIRDFFITIHGGVYPDDWEDFVSRHQSNSSLELETISSCKACRPLLLAIQTTDLYRKELKSFFIKNGSKKFSKHS
;
A
#
# COMPACT_ATOMS: atom_id res chain seq x y z
N MET A 1 26.59 24.73 1.94
CA MET A 1 25.82 23.57 1.48
C MET A 1 26.25 23.28 0.05
N SER A 2 27.00 22.20 -0.18
CA SER A 2 27.42 21.82 -1.53
C SER A 2 26.23 21.24 -2.27
N SER A 3 25.65 22.04 -3.16
CA SER A 3 24.82 21.54 -4.24
C SER A 3 25.71 20.69 -5.14
N SER A 4 25.53 19.37 -5.14
CA SER A 4 26.25 18.47 -6.05
C SER A 4 26.07 18.97 -7.50
N ILE A 5 27.18 19.15 -8.21
CA ILE A 5 27.22 19.58 -9.63
C ILE A 5 26.76 18.44 -10.56
N PHE A 6 26.73 17.21 -10.05
CA PHE A 6 26.32 16.04 -10.83
C PHE A 6 24.83 15.74 -10.63
N PRO A 7 24.11 15.38 -11.71
CA PRO A 7 22.74 14.92 -11.61
C PRO A 7 22.69 13.68 -10.71
N ARG A 8 21.63 13.56 -9.92
CA ARG A 8 21.39 12.38 -9.10
C ARG A 8 21.34 11.13 -9.97
N THR A 9 21.90 10.03 -9.47
CA THR A 9 21.75 8.73 -10.14
C THR A 9 20.32 8.20 -9.95
N ILE A 10 19.93 7.22 -10.76
CA ILE A 10 18.61 6.58 -10.63
C ILE A 10 18.48 5.94 -9.25
N GLU A 11 19.53 5.30 -8.75
CA GLU A 11 19.55 4.67 -7.43
C GLU A 11 19.34 5.69 -6.31
N GLN A 12 19.96 6.88 -6.41
CA GLN A 12 19.74 7.95 -5.45
C GLN A 12 18.29 8.44 -5.47
N VAL A 13 17.73 8.67 -6.66
CA VAL A 13 16.32 9.10 -6.78
C VAL A 13 15.36 8.03 -6.24
N MET A 14 15.61 6.75 -6.51
CA MET A 14 14.77 5.66 -5.99
C MET A 14 14.92 5.50 -4.48
N SER A 15 16.12 5.70 -3.94
CA SER A 15 16.37 5.68 -2.49
C SER A 15 15.64 6.83 -1.79
N ASP A 16 15.79 8.05 -2.29
CA ASP A 16 15.12 9.24 -1.76
C ASP A 16 13.59 9.05 -1.79
N TYR A 17 13.05 8.53 -2.91
CA TYR A 17 11.63 8.23 -3.05
C TYR A 17 11.14 7.18 -2.05
N GLN A 18 11.93 6.13 -1.79
CA GLN A 18 11.58 5.10 -0.82
C GLN A 18 11.57 5.66 0.61
N GLU A 19 12.52 6.52 0.96
CA GLU A 19 12.56 7.20 2.27
C GLU A 19 11.36 8.14 2.44
N GLU A 20 10.99 8.91 1.41
CA GLU A 20 9.79 9.75 1.42
C GLU A 20 8.51 8.92 1.62
N LEU A 21 8.40 7.79 0.94
CA LEU A 21 7.28 6.85 1.09
C LEU A 21 7.19 6.29 2.50
N GLU A 22 8.30 5.88 3.10
CA GLU A 22 8.33 5.36 4.47
C GLU A 22 7.90 6.41 5.49
N ASN A 23 8.43 7.64 5.36
CA ASN A 23 8.03 8.76 6.21
C ASN A 23 6.54 9.11 6.06
N TRP A 24 6.02 9.04 4.83
CA TRP A 24 4.60 9.23 4.58
C TRP A 24 3.77 8.11 5.21
N VAL A 25 4.11 6.84 4.99
CA VAL A 25 3.41 5.70 5.60
C VAL A 25 3.44 5.77 7.13
N MET A 26 4.50 6.30 7.75
CA MET A 26 4.57 6.46 9.20
C MET A 26 3.52 7.43 9.76
N SER A 27 3.08 8.43 8.98
CA SER A 27 2.24 9.54 9.47
C SER A 27 0.86 9.61 8.82
N ALA A 28 0.68 8.98 7.65
CA ALA A 28 -0.55 9.08 6.87
C ALA A 28 -1.72 8.33 7.53
N PRO A 29 -2.95 8.88 7.44
CA PRO A 29 -4.19 8.14 7.68
C PRO A 29 -4.26 6.85 6.86
N ILE A 30 -4.97 5.86 7.39
CA ILE A 30 -5.13 4.54 6.74
C ILE A 30 -5.91 4.71 5.43
N GLU A 31 -6.87 5.62 5.41
CA GLU A 31 -7.69 5.98 4.27
C GLU A 31 -6.83 6.53 3.12
N ASP A 32 -5.88 7.41 3.43
CA ASP A 32 -4.98 7.98 2.41
C ASP A 32 -4.05 6.91 1.81
N ILE A 33 -3.57 5.97 2.63
CA ILE A 33 -2.80 4.81 2.17
C ILE A 33 -3.65 3.95 1.22
N ARG A 34 -4.94 3.79 1.51
CA ARG A 34 -5.87 3.00 0.69
C ARG A 34 -6.12 3.68 -0.64
N ASP A 35 -6.39 4.97 -0.59
CA ASP A 35 -6.65 5.78 -1.79
C ASP A 35 -5.41 5.85 -2.68
N PHE A 36 -4.20 5.82 -2.11
CA PHE A 36 -2.98 5.74 -2.89
C PHE A 36 -2.90 4.45 -3.72
N PHE A 37 -3.20 3.29 -3.13
CA PHE A 37 -3.26 2.01 -3.87
C PHE A 37 -4.25 2.06 -5.03
N ILE A 38 -5.39 2.73 -4.85
CA ILE A 38 -6.39 2.90 -5.91
C ILE A 38 -5.86 3.83 -7.01
N THR A 39 -5.30 4.98 -6.60
CA THR A 39 -4.86 6.06 -7.47
C THR A 39 -3.72 5.64 -8.39
N ILE A 40 -2.74 4.86 -7.90
CA ILE A 40 -1.63 4.36 -8.73
C ILE A 40 -2.10 3.40 -9.85
N HIS A 41 -3.32 2.87 -9.71
CA HIS A 41 -3.97 2.03 -10.71
C HIS A 41 -5.00 2.79 -11.56
N GLY A 42 -5.10 4.12 -11.39
CA GLY A 42 -6.02 4.98 -12.13
C GLY A 42 -7.45 4.97 -11.60
N GLY A 43 -7.70 4.40 -10.43
CA GLY A 43 -8.98 4.54 -9.74
C GLY A 43 -9.11 5.93 -9.10
N VAL A 44 -10.35 6.38 -8.93
CA VAL A 44 -10.68 7.72 -8.43
C VAL A 44 -11.87 7.70 -7.46
N TYR A 45 -12.54 6.56 -7.30
CA TYR A 45 -13.71 6.41 -6.45
C TYR A 45 -13.44 5.45 -5.27
N PRO A 46 -14.07 5.67 -4.10
CA PRO A 46 -13.88 4.80 -2.92
C PRO A 46 -14.23 3.32 -3.17
N ASP A 47 -15.19 3.06 -4.06
CA ASP A 47 -15.63 1.72 -4.46
C ASP A 47 -14.57 0.97 -5.28
N ASP A 48 -13.61 1.69 -5.87
CA ASP A 48 -12.50 1.10 -6.62
C ASP A 48 -11.56 0.28 -5.72
N TRP A 49 -11.70 0.37 -4.40
CA TRP A 49 -10.95 -0.48 -3.47
C TRP A 49 -11.33 -1.95 -3.58
N GLU A 50 -12.62 -2.26 -3.65
CA GLU A 50 -13.08 -3.65 -3.75
C GLU A 50 -12.63 -4.26 -5.07
N ASP A 51 -12.68 -3.45 -6.13
CA ASP A 51 -12.13 -3.74 -7.44
C ASP A 51 -10.61 -3.95 -7.41
N PHE A 52 -9.88 -3.06 -6.75
CA PHE A 52 -8.43 -3.18 -6.55
C PHE A 52 -8.08 -4.50 -5.85
N VAL A 53 -8.73 -4.77 -4.72
CA VAL A 53 -8.51 -5.98 -3.92
C VAL A 53 -8.85 -7.23 -4.74
N SER A 54 -9.99 -7.24 -5.45
CA SER A 54 -10.40 -8.42 -6.25
C SER A 54 -9.44 -8.73 -7.40
N ARG A 55 -8.83 -7.71 -8.03
CA ARG A 55 -7.83 -7.88 -9.10
C ARG A 55 -6.48 -8.36 -8.56
N HIS A 56 -6.12 -7.98 -7.34
CA HIS A 56 -4.81 -8.30 -6.74
C HIS A 56 -4.85 -9.53 -5.81
N GLN A 57 -6.03 -10.01 -5.42
CA GLN A 57 -6.22 -11.20 -4.61
C GLN A 57 -7.05 -12.21 -5.39
N SER A 58 -6.44 -12.88 -6.37
CA SER A 58 -7.10 -13.96 -7.11
C SER A 58 -7.35 -15.15 -6.17
N ASN A 59 -8.62 -15.33 -5.77
CA ASN A 59 -9.20 -16.53 -5.16
C ASN A 59 -8.25 -17.40 -4.31
N SER A 60 -8.18 -17.09 -3.01
CA SER A 60 -8.09 -18.02 -1.86
C SER A 60 -6.95 -17.81 -0.86
N SER A 61 -5.97 -16.94 -1.10
CA SER A 61 -5.05 -16.56 -0.02
C SER A 61 -5.05 -15.04 0.15
N LEU A 62 -5.29 -14.60 1.39
CA LEU A 62 -5.15 -13.20 1.82
C LEU A 62 -3.66 -12.82 1.91
N GLU A 63 -2.81 -13.41 1.07
CA GLU A 63 -1.37 -13.28 1.19
C GLU A 63 -0.89 -12.05 0.44
N LEU A 64 -0.16 -11.22 1.19
CA LEU A 64 0.54 -10.03 0.73
C LEU A 64 1.47 -10.31 -0.48
N GLU A 65 1.87 -11.56 -0.67
CA GLU A 65 2.70 -12.04 -1.78
C GLU A 65 2.08 -11.80 -3.16
N THR A 66 0.76 -11.88 -3.30
CA THR A 66 0.14 -11.64 -4.62
C THR A 66 0.18 -10.14 -4.97
N ILE A 67 -0.01 -9.26 -3.98
CA ILE A 67 0.05 -7.80 -4.18
C ILE A 67 1.51 -7.36 -4.42
N SER A 68 2.49 -8.02 -3.79
CA SER A 68 3.91 -7.71 -3.98
C SER A 68 4.43 -7.96 -5.41
N SER A 69 3.72 -8.79 -6.18
CA SER A 69 4.00 -9.01 -7.61
C SER A 69 3.62 -7.80 -8.50
N CYS A 70 2.74 -6.90 -8.02
CA CYS A 70 2.38 -5.69 -8.74
C CYS A 70 3.50 -4.64 -8.64
N LYS A 71 4.11 -4.32 -9.79
CA LYS A 71 5.21 -3.34 -9.88
C LYS A 71 4.85 -1.96 -9.34
N ALA A 72 3.61 -1.52 -9.51
CA ALA A 72 3.13 -0.24 -9.01
C ALA A 72 2.95 -0.25 -7.48
N CYS A 73 2.43 -1.35 -6.93
CA CYS A 73 2.22 -1.50 -5.49
C CYS A 73 3.52 -1.71 -4.70
N ARG A 74 4.55 -2.29 -5.35
CA ARG A 74 5.77 -2.76 -4.69
C ARG A 74 6.48 -1.70 -3.80
N PRO A 75 6.66 -0.43 -4.23
CA PRO A 75 7.29 0.58 -3.37
C PRO A 75 6.49 0.85 -2.08
N LEU A 76 5.16 0.98 -2.20
CA LEU A 76 4.30 1.22 -1.05
C LEU A 76 4.25 0.00 -0.12
N LEU A 77 4.19 -1.21 -0.67
CA LEU A 77 4.26 -2.44 0.13
C LEU A 77 5.59 -2.58 0.87
N LEU A 78 6.71 -2.22 0.22
CA LEU A 78 8.01 -2.21 0.87
C LEU A 78 8.03 -1.21 2.03
N ALA A 79 7.49 0.00 1.83
CA ALA A 79 7.39 1.01 2.89
C ALA A 79 6.51 0.54 4.07
N ILE A 80 5.40 -0.15 3.80
CA ILE A 80 4.57 -0.75 4.85
C ILE A 80 5.33 -1.84 5.62
N GLN A 81 6.11 -2.68 4.91
CA GLN A 81 6.92 -3.73 5.54
C GLN A 81 8.04 -3.17 6.42
N THR A 82 8.73 -2.10 5.98
CA THR A 82 9.83 -1.49 6.73
C THR A 82 9.35 -0.65 7.92
N THR A 83 8.11 -0.17 7.89
CA THR A 83 7.48 0.61 8.97
C THR A 83 6.57 -0.22 9.89
N ASP A 84 6.49 -1.53 9.67
CA ASP A 84 5.56 -2.45 10.32
C ASP A 84 5.61 -2.44 11.86
N LEU A 85 6.79 -2.20 12.44
CA LEU A 85 6.95 -2.13 13.89
C LEU A 85 6.13 -0.99 14.53
N TYR A 86 5.83 0.05 13.76
CA TYR A 86 5.17 1.28 14.21
C TYR A 86 3.73 1.40 13.71
N ARG A 87 3.38 0.72 12.62
CA ARG A 87 2.06 0.79 11.95
C ARG A 87 1.39 -0.59 11.84
N LYS A 88 1.31 -1.32 12.95
CA LYS A 88 0.85 -2.73 13.00
C LYS A 88 -0.54 -2.96 12.41
N GLU A 89 -1.40 -1.95 12.46
CA GLU A 89 -2.74 -1.99 11.88
C GLU A 89 -2.74 -2.18 10.36
N LEU A 90 -1.65 -1.81 9.68
CA LEU A 90 -1.48 -2.03 8.25
C LEU A 90 -1.28 -3.51 7.87
N LYS A 91 -1.00 -4.41 8.84
CA LYS A 91 -0.99 -5.86 8.59
C LYS A 91 -2.35 -6.41 8.17
N SER A 92 -3.42 -5.82 8.70
CA SER A 92 -4.79 -6.24 8.43
C SER A 92 -5.41 -5.48 7.26
N PHE A 93 -4.65 -4.61 6.60
CA PHE A 93 -5.12 -3.69 5.57
C PHE A 93 -5.76 -4.37 4.36
N PHE A 94 -5.21 -5.52 3.97
CA PHE A 94 -5.68 -6.31 2.83
C PHE A 94 -6.58 -7.47 3.24
N ILE A 95 -6.90 -7.60 4.53
CA ILE A 95 -7.83 -8.63 5.01
C ILE A 95 -9.24 -8.13 4.70
N LYS A 96 -9.93 -8.81 3.78
CA LYS A 96 -11.36 -8.61 3.57
C LYS A 96 -12.06 -8.82 4.91
N ASN A 97 -12.76 -7.82 5.44
CA ASN A 97 -13.59 -7.93 6.64
C ASN A 97 -14.81 -8.85 6.35
N GLY A 98 -14.56 -10.13 6.09
CA GLY A 98 -15.54 -11.17 5.77
C GLY A 98 -16.26 -11.75 6.98
N SER A 99 -16.30 -11.04 8.11
CA SER A 99 -16.86 -11.55 9.37
C SER A 99 -17.87 -10.60 10.01
N LYS A 100 -18.66 -9.85 9.22
CA LYS A 100 -20.01 -9.49 9.65
C LYS A 100 -21.01 -10.44 8.99
N LYS A 101 -21.01 -11.69 9.45
CA LYS A 101 -22.25 -12.47 9.41
C LYS A 101 -23.23 -11.72 10.30
N PHE A 102 -24.10 -10.91 9.69
CA PHE A 102 -25.34 -10.51 10.36
C PHE A 102 -26.04 -11.82 10.73
N SER A 103 -25.98 -12.18 12.01
CA SER A 103 -26.79 -13.23 12.57
C SER A 103 -28.24 -12.81 12.37
N LYS A 104 -28.88 -13.29 11.30
CA LYS A 104 -30.32 -13.23 11.18
C LYS A 104 -30.86 -14.17 12.25
N HIS A 105 -31.26 -13.59 13.38
CA HIS A 105 -32.24 -14.19 14.26
C HIS A 105 -33.53 -14.35 13.45
N SER A 106 -33.92 -15.59 13.18
CA SER A 106 -35.30 -16.03 12.96
C SER A 106 -35.37 -17.50 13.32
#